data_AF-A0A816HJS4-F1
#
_entry.id   AF-A0A816HJS4-F1
#
_cell.length_a   1.000
_cell.length_b   1.000
_cell.length_c   1.000
_cell.angle_alpha   90.00
_cell.angle_beta   90.00
_cell.angle_gamma   90.00
#
_symmetry.space_group_name_H-M   'P 1'
#
loop_
_entity.id
_entity.type
_entity.pdbx_description
1 polymer ?
#
loop_
_entity_poly.entity_id
_entity_poly.type
_entity_poly.pdbx_seq_one_letter_code
_entity_poly.pdbx_strand_id
1 'polypeptide(L)'
;QSADSFFDLIKYNFDRHSSLQLGQRSPFIIELDLFWLADHQNKRLEGLIRFIEYILNSEDHQHVYFVSIEQALEWLKYPRKLNELDEFWAFGCSDIIYDYDIDCIDSDGNSSKKQEAKRLTAGNGSNKTDSQPIDRQAEDLFRSSIVFHSVWVFILLILVVLFYDHYFSKK
;
A
#
# COMPACT_ATOMS: atom_id res chain seq x y z
N GLN A 1 22.74 -7.51 -2.41
CA GLN A 1 22.43 -6.81 -1.14
C GLN A 1 22.29 -7.88 -0.06
N SER A 2 22.77 -7.67 1.17
CA SER A 2 22.55 -8.64 2.26
C SER A 2 21.27 -8.30 3.03
N ALA A 3 20.74 -9.27 3.77
CA ALA A 3 19.61 -9.05 4.69
C ALA A 3 19.92 -7.92 5.70
N ASP A 4 21.14 -7.87 6.23
CA ASP A 4 21.58 -6.83 7.15
C ASP A 4 21.57 -5.45 6.50
N SER A 5 22.15 -5.31 5.31
CA SER A 5 22.19 -4.00 4.63
C SER A 5 20.79 -3.48 4.30
N PHE A 6 19.85 -4.36 3.94
CA PHE A 6 18.47 -3.95 3.69
C PHE A 6 17.74 -3.59 4.99
N PHE A 7 17.89 -4.40 6.04
CA PHE A 7 17.36 -4.11 7.38
C PHE A 7 17.86 -2.76 7.92
N ASP A 8 19.17 -2.51 7.86
CA ASP A 8 19.77 -1.27 8.35
C ASP A 8 19.26 -0.05 7.55
N LEU A 9 19.08 -0.21 6.23
CA LEU A 9 18.54 0.85 5.38
C LEU A 9 17.11 1.22 5.78
N ILE A 10 16.21 0.24 5.90
CA ILE A 10 14.80 0.50 6.23
C ILE A 10 14.66 0.99 7.67
N LYS A 11 15.44 0.44 8.61
CA LYS A 11 15.49 0.90 10.00
C LYS A 11 15.96 2.35 10.09
N TYR A 12 17.07 2.69 9.43
CA TYR A 12 17.59 4.05 9.43
C TYR A 12 16.55 5.07 8.92
N ASN A 13 15.82 4.71 7.87
CA ASN A 13 14.75 5.59 7.36
C ASN A 13 13.59 5.68 8.35
N PHE A 14 13.10 4.55 8.86
CA PHE A 14 12.04 4.51 9.86
C PHE A 14 12.36 5.37 11.09
N ASP A 15 13.58 5.31 11.62
CA ASP A 15 13.99 6.07 12.80
C ASP A 15 13.84 7.59 12.58
N ARG A 16 14.00 8.08 11.33
CA ARG A 16 13.77 9.51 11.00
C ARG A 16 12.29 9.90 11.04
N HIS A 17 11.38 8.98 10.81
CA HIS A 17 9.93 9.22 10.89
C HIS A 17 9.37 8.97 12.29
N SER A 18 9.92 7.99 13.02
CA SER A 18 9.40 7.56 14.32
C SER A 18 9.98 8.34 15.50
N SER A 19 11.19 8.88 15.36
CA SER A 19 11.90 9.51 16.49
C SER A 19 11.16 10.72 17.05
N LEU A 20 11.00 10.70 18.37
CA LEU A 20 10.43 11.80 19.15
C LEU A 20 11.22 13.11 18.99
N GLN A 21 12.50 13.03 18.65
CA GLN A 21 13.40 14.17 18.53
C GLN A 21 13.04 15.09 17.35
N LEU A 22 12.45 14.55 16.28
CA LEU A 22 12.06 15.32 15.09
C LEU A 22 10.61 15.85 15.16
N GLY A 23 9.83 15.43 16.16
CA GLY A 23 8.48 15.95 16.45
C GLY A 23 7.40 15.69 15.39
N GLN A 24 7.73 15.09 14.25
CA GLN A 24 6.81 14.88 13.13
C GLN A 24 6.75 13.39 12.77
N ARG A 25 5.76 12.69 13.32
CA ARG A 25 5.43 11.31 12.98
C ARG A 25 4.66 11.26 11.66
N SER A 26 5.35 11.50 10.56
CA SER A 26 4.79 11.37 9.22
C SER A 26 4.68 9.89 8.81
N PRO A 27 3.68 9.51 7.99
CA PRO A 27 3.57 8.15 7.47
C PRO A 27 4.86 7.72 6.76
N PHE A 28 5.38 6.54 7.13
CA PHE A 28 6.54 5.93 6.49
C PHE A 28 6.07 4.88 5.48
N ILE A 29 6.18 5.20 4.19
CA ILE A 29 5.71 4.36 3.10
C ILE A 29 6.88 3.51 2.59
N ILE A 30 6.68 2.20 2.50
CA ILE A 30 7.63 1.26 1.90
C ILE A 30 7.02 0.72 0.62
N GLU A 31 7.55 1.14 -0.52
CA GLU A 31 7.17 0.63 -1.83
C GLU A 31 8.05 -0.57 -2.19
N LEU A 32 7.44 -1.72 -2.47
CA LEU A 32 8.13 -2.99 -2.73
C LEU A 32 7.61 -3.61 -4.02
N ASP A 33 8.53 -3.91 -4.93
CA ASP A 33 8.26 -4.79 -6.06
C ASP A 33 8.44 -6.25 -5.63
N LEU A 34 7.50 -7.11 -6.01
CA LEU A 34 7.49 -8.51 -5.58
C LEU A 34 8.68 -9.29 -6.15
N PHE A 35 9.03 -9.10 -7.42
CA PHE A 35 10.14 -9.83 -8.05
C PHE A 35 11.48 -9.38 -7.47
N TRP A 36 11.61 -8.09 -7.21
CA TRP A 36 12.75 -7.53 -6.50
C TRP A 36 12.84 -8.12 -5.09
N LEU A 37 11.76 -8.13 -4.31
CA LEU A 37 11.80 -8.63 -2.93
C LEU A 37 12.07 -10.14 -2.84
N ALA A 38 11.45 -10.93 -3.74
CA ALA A 38 11.49 -12.39 -3.73
C ALA A 38 12.78 -13.01 -4.32
N ASP A 39 13.65 -12.21 -4.92
CA ASP A 39 14.94 -12.68 -5.42
C ASP A 39 15.79 -13.28 -4.30
N HIS A 40 15.88 -14.61 -4.31
CA HIS A 40 16.58 -15.42 -3.32
C HIS A 40 18.08 -15.10 -3.21
N GLN A 41 18.71 -14.50 -4.22
CA GLN A 41 20.13 -14.17 -4.17
C GLN A 41 20.43 -13.02 -3.19
N ASN A 42 19.45 -12.16 -2.93
CA ASN A 42 19.67 -10.90 -2.21
C ASN A 42 19.10 -10.89 -0.78
N LYS A 43 18.43 -11.97 -0.34
CA LYS A 43 17.88 -12.14 1.04
C LYS A 43 17.12 -10.90 1.58
N ARG A 44 16.49 -10.12 0.69
CA ARG A 44 15.81 -8.87 1.06
C ARG A 44 14.55 -9.12 1.87
N LEU A 45 13.82 -10.19 1.52
CA LEU A 45 12.67 -10.65 2.29
C LEU A 45 13.03 -10.93 3.76
N GLU A 46 14.18 -11.56 4.01
CA GLU A 46 14.69 -11.80 5.37
C GLU A 46 14.96 -10.49 6.12
N GLY A 47 15.56 -9.50 5.44
CA GLY A 47 15.76 -8.16 6.00
C GLY A 47 14.44 -7.43 6.32
N LEU A 48 13.42 -7.57 5.47
CA LEU A 48 12.09 -7.00 5.70
C LEU A 48 11.41 -7.64 6.91
N ILE A 49 11.44 -8.98 7.00
CA ILE A 49 10.86 -9.73 8.13
C ILE A 49 11.51 -9.28 9.43
N ARG A 50 12.85 -9.20 9.47
CA ARG A 50 13.58 -8.71 10.64
C ARG A 50 13.19 -7.29 11.05
N PHE A 51 12.90 -6.42 10.09
CA PHE A 51 12.41 -5.07 10.41
C PHE A 51 11.01 -5.09 11.00
N ILE A 52 10.09 -5.90 10.47
CA ILE A 52 8.75 -6.07 11.03
C ILE A 52 8.85 -6.62 12.47
N GLU A 53 9.67 -7.65 12.69
CA GLU A 53 9.91 -8.21 14.03
C GLU A 53 10.54 -7.19 14.99
N TYR A 54 11.46 -6.35 14.51
CA TYR A 54 12.06 -5.27 15.29
C TYR A 54 11.02 -4.25 15.79
N ILE A 55 10.01 -3.94 14.97
CA ILE A 55 8.90 -3.08 15.37
C ILE A 55 7.97 -3.81 16.35
N LEU A 56 7.52 -5.01 16.01
CA LEU A 56 6.51 -5.73 16.80
C LEU A 56 7.00 -6.17 18.19
N ASN A 57 8.29 -6.49 18.34
CA ASN A 57 8.85 -7.01 19.58
C ASN A 57 9.40 -5.92 20.53
N SER A 58 9.30 -4.64 20.17
CA SER A 58 9.86 -3.54 20.96
C SER A 58 8.77 -2.76 21.69
N GLU A 59 8.93 -2.59 23.01
CA GLU A 59 8.03 -1.75 23.81
C GLU A 59 8.08 -0.27 23.35
N ASP A 60 9.21 0.18 22.81
CA ASP A 60 9.39 1.55 22.32
C ASP A 60 8.58 1.84 21.04
N HIS A 61 8.06 0.81 20.36
CA HIS A 61 7.33 0.94 19.10
C HIS A 61 5.84 0.63 19.19
N GLN A 62 5.27 0.56 20.40
CA GLN A 62 3.82 0.36 20.59
C GLN A 62 2.95 1.44 19.94
N HIS A 63 3.51 2.59 19.56
CA HIS A 63 2.82 3.65 18.82
C HIS A 63 2.82 3.48 17.29
N VAL A 64 3.33 2.36 16.76
CA VAL A 64 3.50 2.12 15.33
C VAL A 64 2.44 1.14 14.83
N TYR A 65 1.75 1.52 13.75
CA TYR A 65 0.72 0.69 13.11
C TYR A 65 1.11 0.43 11.65
N PHE A 66 1.02 -0.83 11.22
CA PHE A 66 1.07 -1.19 9.81
C PHE A 66 -0.35 -1.12 9.26
N VAL A 67 -0.59 -0.19 8.33
CA VAL A 67 -1.92 0.10 7.79
C VAL A 67 -1.87 0.19 6.27
N SER A 68 -3.01 0.00 5.62
CA SER A 68 -3.12 0.27 4.18
C SER A 68 -3.07 1.77 3.89
N ILE A 69 -2.84 2.14 2.62
CA ILE A 69 -2.89 3.54 2.18
C ILE A 69 -4.27 4.15 2.46
N GLU A 70 -5.34 3.38 2.25
CA GLU A 70 -6.71 3.84 2.50
C GLU A 70 -6.93 4.18 3.98
N GLN A 71 -6.49 3.32 4.88
CA GLN A 71 -6.56 3.56 6.32
C GLN A 71 -5.75 4.80 6.71
N ALA A 72 -4.53 4.94 6.19
CA ALA A 72 -3.71 6.13 6.43
C ALA A 72 -4.40 7.42 5.94
N LEU A 73 -5.07 7.37 4.78
CA LEU A 73 -5.86 8.50 4.27
C LEU A 73 -7.07 8.82 5.16
N GLU A 74 -7.76 7.82 5.70
CA GLU A 74 -8.85 8.05 6.66
C GLU A 74 -8.35 8.69 7.96
N TRP A 75 -7.18 8.29 8.45
CA TRP A 75 -6.55 8.95 9.61
C TRP A 75 -6.14 10.39 9.30
N LEU A 76 -5.67 10.68 8.08
CA LEU A 76 -5.38 12.05 7.65
C LEU A 76 -6.63 12.94 7.56
N LYS A 77 -7.77 12.37 7.13
CA LYS A 77 -9.06 13.08 7.11
C LYS A 77 -9.60 13.31 8.52
N TYR A 78 -9.44 12.31 9.40
CA TYR A 78 -9.96 12.31 10.76
C TYR A 78 -8.87 11.96 11.76
N PRO A 79 -7.95 12.88 12.09
CA PRO A 79 -6.85 12.59 13.01
C PRO A 79 -7.37 12.11 14.36
N ARG A 80 -6.72 11.06 14.88
CA ARG A 80 -6.99 10.46 16.19
C ARG A 80 -5.72 10.38 17.01
N LYS A 81 -5.87 10.51 18.32
CA LYS A 81 -4.77 10.26 19.26
C LYS A 81 -4.51 8.76 19.37
N LEU A 82 -3.31 8.39 19.82
CA LEU A 82 -2.89 7.00 19.93
C LEU A 82 -3.87 6.14 20.75
N ASN A 83 -4.36 6.67 21.86
CA ASN A 83 -5.31 5.99 22.74
C ASN A 83 -6.74 5.88 22.20
N GLU A 84 -7.03 6.50 21.05
CA GLU A 84 -8.34 6.46 20.38
C GLU A 84 -8.31 5.57 19.13
N LEU A 85 -7.14 5.04 18.75
CA LEU A 85 -6.98 4.24 17.53
C LEU A 85 -7.64 2.87 17.63
N ASP A 86 -7.71 2.28 18.83
CA ASP A 86 -8.35 0.98 19.04
C ASP A 86 -9.87 1.03 18.77
N GLU A 87 -10.50 2.19 18.99
CA GLU A 87 -11.92 2.45 18.70
C GLU A 87 -12.12 3.08 17.32
N PHE A 88 -11.05 3.39 16.59
CA PHE A 88 -11.13 4.07 15.31
C PHE A 88 -11.60 3.09 14.23
N TRP A 89 -12.82 3.31 13.73
CA TRP A 89 -13.49 2.43 12.77
C TRP A 89 -12.63 2.07 11.55
N ALA A 90 -11.77 2.98 11.07
CA ALA A 90 -10.93 2.74 9.90
C ALA A 90 -9.75 1.82 10.19
N PHE A 91 -9.27 1.77 11.45
CA PHE A 91 -8.16 0.89 11.87
C PHE A 91 -8.68 -0.42 12.49
N GLY A 92 -9.99 -0.54 12.66
CA GLY A 92 -10.62 -1.79 13.08
C GLY A 92 -10.35 -2.91 12.07
N CYS A 93 -10.05 -4.10 12.58
CA CYS A 93 -9.94 -5.29 11.75
C CYS A 93 -11.30 -5.61 11.14
N SER A 94 -11.42 -5.48 9.82
CA SER A 94 -12.53 -6.11 9.10
C SER A 94 -12.20 -7.60 8.99
N ASP A 95 -13.12 -8.49 9.36
CA ASP A 95 -13.01 -9.95 9.17
C ASP A 95 -13.06 -10.37 7.68
N ILE A 96 -12.55 -9.52 6.79
CA ILE A 96 -12.34 -9.83 5.39
C ILE A 96 -11.21 -10.86 5.36
N ILE A 97 -11.60 -12.13 5.44
CA ILE A 97 -10.82 -13.22 4.88
C ILE A 97 -10.68 -12.84 3.41
N TYR A 98 -9.47 -12.40 3.03
CA TYR A 98 -9.09 -12.38 1.63
C TYR A 98 -9.19 -13.82 1.16
N ASP A 99 -10.32 -14.12 0.54
CA ASP A 99 -10.49 -15.30 -0.28
C ASP A 99 -9.61 -15.06 -1.49
N TYR A 100 -8.30 -15.22 -1.30
CA TYR A 100 -7.44 -15.59 -2.40
C TYR A 100 -8.01 -16.92 -2.84
N ASP A 101 -8.96 -16.87 -3.78
CA ASP A 101 -9.21 -17.95 -4.71
C ASP A 101 -7.86 -18.16 -5.42
N ILE A 102 -6.98 -18.90 -4.74
CA ILE A 102 -5.87 -19.57 -5.35
C ILE A 102 -6.57 -20.59 -6.23
N ASP A 103 -6.97 -20.17 -7.43
CA ASP A 103 -7.14 -21.08 -8.55
C ASP A 103 -5.73 -21.62 -8.83
N CYS A 104 -5.28 -22.54 -7.96
CA CYS A 104 -4.29 -23.52 -8.34
C CYS A 104 -4.92 -24.21 -9.54
N ILE A 105 -4.51 -23.81 -10.74
CA ILE A 105 -4.61 -24.67 -11.90
C ILE A 105 -3.66 -25.82 -11.59
N ASP A 106 -4.20 -26.82 -10.89
CA ASP A 106 -3.59 -28.13 -10.83
C ASP A 106 -3.44 -28.57 -12.28
N SER A 107 -2.20 -28.80 -12.70
CA SER A 107 -1.93 -29.35 -14.04
C SER A 107 -2.48 -30.77 -14.20
N ASP A 108 -3.00 -31.36 -13.13
CA ASP A 108 -3.71 -32.63 -13.10
C ASP A 108 -5.18 -32.38 -12.72
N GLY A 109 -6.06 -32.23 -13.72
CA GLY A 109 -7.47 -31.81 -13.58
C GLY A 109 -8.39 -32.71 -12.73
N ASN A 110 -8.17 -32.78 -11.41
CA ASN A 110 -9.04 -33.46 -10.45
C ASN A 110 -9.69 -32.48 -9.47
N SER A 111 -10.91 -32.09 -9.82
CA SER A 111 -11.81 -31.14 -9.14
C SER A 111 -12.31 -31.55 -7.73
N SER A 112 -11.63 -32.49 -7.05
CA SER A 112 -12.15 -33.07 -5.80
C SER A 112 -11.86 -32.22 -4.55
N LYS A 113 -10.81 -31.38 -4.53
CA LYS A 113 -10.47 -30.59 -3.34
C LYS A 113 -11.28 -29.29 -3.21
N LYS A 114 -11.86 -28.79 -4.31
CA LYS A 114 -12.71 -27.58 -4.34
C LYS A 114 -14.04 -27.78 -3.59
N GLN A 115 -14.52 -29.02 -3.49
CA GLN A 115 -15.76 -29.35 -2.77
C GLN A 115 -15.57 -29.47 -1.26
N GLU A 116 -14.35 -29.82 -0.80
CA GLU A 116 -14.04 -29.97 0.61
C GLU A 116 -13.82 -28.60 1.29
N ALA A 117 -13.14 -27.67 0.62
CA ALA A 117 -12.99 -26.28 1.08
C ALA A 117 -14.35 -25.54 1.17
N LYS A 118 -15.27 -25.76 0.21
CA LYS A 118 -16.63 -25.20 0.25
C LYS A 118 -17.51 -25.76 1.38
N ARG A 119 -17.24 -26.98 1.85
CA ARG A 119 -18.00 -27.57 2.97
C ARG A 119 -17.57 -27.01 4.32
N LEU A 120 -16.32 -26.59 4.46
CA LEU A 120 -15.81 -25.96 5.68
C LEU A 120 -16.28 -24.50 5.83
N THR A 121 -16.56 -23.80 4.73
CA THR A 121 -17.05 -22.40 4.74
C THR A 121 -18.57 -22.27 4.83
N ALA A 122 -19.33 -23.31 4.47
CA ALA A 122 -20.80 -23.32 4.56
C ALA A 122 -21.35 -23.45 6.00
N GLY A 123 -20.48 -23.63 7.00
CA GLY A 123 -20.87 -23.87 8.40
C GLY A 123 -21.10 -22.62 9.25
N ASN A 124 -20.83 -21.40 8.77
CA ASN A 124 -21.00 -20.20 9.58
C ASN A 124 -21.63 -19.07 8.75
N GLY A 125 -22.96 -19.00 8.78
CA GLY A 125 -23.70 -17.96 8.09
C GLY A 125 -23.79 -16.67 8.90
N SER A 126 -23.51 -15.53 8.27
CA SER A 126 -24.35 -14.32 8.33
C SER A 126 -23.85 -13.27 7.34
N ASN A 127 -24.76 -12.81 6.46
CA ASN A 127 -24.78 -11.55 5.73
C ASN A 127 -23.43 -10.96 5.27
N LYS A 128 -22.88 -11.51 4.17
CA LYS A 128 -21.83 -10.82 3.42
C LYS A 128 -22.50 -9.86 2.44
N THR A 129 -22.54 -8.58 2.79
CA THR A 129 -22.79 -7.50 1.83
C THR A 129 -21.73 -7.58 0.74
N ASP A 130 -22.13 -7.54 -0.52
CA ASP A 130 -21.24 -7.51 -1.68
C ASP A 130 -20.28 -6.31 -1.59
N SER A 131 -19.10 -6.53 -1.03
CA SER A 131 -18.00 -5.57 -1.12
C SER A 131 -17.44 -5.68 -2.53
N GLN A 132 -17.82 -4.75 -3.41
CA GLN A 132 -17.16 -4.59 -4.69
C GLN A 132 -15.65 -4.33 -4.46
N PRO A 133 -14.76 -4.98 -5.24
CA PRO A 133 -13.33 -4.75 -5.13
C PRO A 133 -12.99 -3.35 -5.67
N ILE A 134 -12.67 -2.43 -4.75
CA ILE A 134 -12.25 -1.05 -5.04
C ILE A 134 -10.85 -1.02 -5.69
N ASP A 135 -10.05 -2.08 -5.52
CA ASP A 135 -8.66 -2.18 -5.99
C ASP A 135 -8.46 -2.05 -7.51
N ARG A 136 -9.51 -2.21 -8.33
CA ARG A 136 -9.41 -2.03 -9.78
C ARG A 136 -9.67 -0.61 -10.28
N GLN A 137 -10.17 0.30 -9.44
CA GLN A 137 -10.50 1.65 -9.90
C GLN A 137 -9.26 2.53 -10.14
N ALA A 138 -8.15 2.30 -9.43
CA ALA A 138 -6.93 3.08 -9.61
C ALA A 138 -6.25 2.77 -10.96
N GLU A 139 -6.18 1.51 -11.37
CA GLU A 139 -5.57 1.12 -12.65
C GLU A 139 -6.35 1.66 -13.86
N ASP A 140 -7.67 1.73 -13.77
CA ASP A 140 -8.52 2.32 -14.82
C ASP A 140 -8.33 3.84 -14.93
N LEU A 141 -8.03 4.54 -13.84
CA LEU A 141 -7.70 5.97 -13.87
C LEU A 141 -6.37 6.24 -14.59
N PHE A 142 -5.36 5.39 -14.40
CA PHE A 142 -4.07 5.50 -15.09
C PHE A 142 -4.14 5.09 -16.58
N ARG A 143 -5.06 4.18 -16.93
CA ARG A 143 -5.36 3.84 -18.33
C ARG A 143 -6.28 4.86 -19.02
N SER A 144 -6.96 5.72 -18.26
CA SER A 144 -7.83 6.74 -18.83
C SER A 144 -7.05 7.82 -19.57
N SER A 145 -7.69 8.43 -20.56
CA SER A 145 -7.19 9.50 -21.46
C SER A 145 -6.69 10.77 -20.75
N ILE A 146 -6.68 10.79 -19.41
CA ILE A 146 -6.35 11.94 -18.56
C ILE A 146 -4.87 12.34 -18.68
N VAL A 147 -3.98 11.38 -18.89
CA VAL A 147 -2.55 11.64 -19.16
C VAL A 147 -2.38 12.36 -20.49
N PHE A 148 -3.17 12.02 -21.51
CA PHE A 148 -3.12 12.73 -22.80
C PHE A 148 -3.68 14.15 -22.68
N HIS A 149 -4.72 14.36 -21.86
CA HIS A 149 -5.28 15.69 -21.63
C HIS A 149 -4.32 16.60 -20.86
N SER A 150 -3.62 16.08 -19.84
CA SER A 150 -2.64 16.87 -19.10
C SER A 150 -1.49 17.31 -20.00
N VAL A 151 -0.93 16.40 -20.82
CA VAL A 151 0.13 16.72 -21.79
C VAL A 151 -0.33 17.78 -22.80
N TRP A 152 -1.57 17.67 -23.32
CA TRP A 152 -2.10 18.64 -24.27
C TRP A 152 -2.23 20.04 -23.67
N VAL A 153 -2.72 20.15 -22.42
CA VAL A 153 -2.82 21.42 -21.70
C VAL A 153 -1.45 22.05 -21.48
N PHE A 154 -0.44 21.25 -21.11
CA PHE A 154 0.93 21.72 -20.94
C PHE A 154 1.52 22.25 -22.25
N ILE A 155 1.33 21.55 -23.37
CA ILE A 155 1.79 22.01 -24.69
C ILE A 155 1.11 23.34 -25.06
N LEU A 156 -0.19 23.46 -24.81
CA LEU A 156 -0.95 24.68 -25.10
C LEU A 156 -0.44 25.87 -24.29
N LEU A 157 -0.14 25.67 -23.00
CA LEU A 157 0.46 26.71 -22.15
C LEU A 157 1.85 27.13 -22.64
N ILE A 158 2.70 26.19 -23.03
CA ILE A 158 4.03 26.49 -23.60
C ILE A 158 3.88 27.33 -24.87
N LEU A 159 2.97 26.96 -25.77
CA LEU A 159 2.72 27.72 -26.99
C LEU A 159 2.24 29.13 -26.68
N VAL A 160 1.31 29.30 -25.73
CA VAL A 160 0.83 30.63 -25.31
C VAL A 160 1.98 31.50 -24.79
N VAL A 161 2.86 30.93 -23.96
CA VAL A 161 4.04 31.66 -23.44
C VAL A 161 4.99 32.04 -24.57
N LEU A 162 5.28 31.14 -25.50
CA LEU A 162 6.16 31.42 -26.64
C LEU A 162 5.57 32.47 -27.60
N PHE A 163 4.26 32.43 -27.85
CA PHE A 163 3.58 33.45 -28.65
C PHE A 163 3.56 34.81 -27.95
N TYR A 164 3.32 34.82 -26.64
CA TYR A 164 3.35 36.03 -25.83
C TYR A 164 4.74 36.67 -25.87
N ASP A 165 5.79 35.88 -25.63
CA ASP A 165 7.17 36.34 -25.66
C ASP A 165 7.58 36.85 -27.05
N HIS A 166 7.21 36.13 -28.12
CA HIS A 166 7.46 36.56 -29.49
C HIS A 166 6.75 37.87 -29.86
N TYR A 167 5.51 38.04 -29.41
CA TYR A 167 4.73 39.25 -29.69
C TYR A 167 5.30 40.48 -28.97
N PHE A 168 5.71 40.34 -27.72
CA PHE A 168 6.29 41.44 -26.95
C PHE A 168 7.77 41.71 -27.26
N SER A 169 8.54 40.72 -27.71
CA SER A 169 9.93 40.91 -28.15
C SER A 169 10.05 41.75 -29.45
N LYS A 170 8.97 41.81 -30.26
CA LYS A 170 8.92 42.56 -31.52
C LYS A 170 8.39 43.99 -31.40
N LYS A 171 8.03 44.43 -30.20
CA LYS A 171 7.54 45.79 -29.92
C LYS A 171 8.60 46.61 -29.21
#